data_AF-A0AA43D3D4-F1
#
_entry.id   AF-A0AA43D3D4-F1
#
_cell.length_a   1.000
_cell.length_b   1.000
_cell.length_c   1.000
_cell.angle_alpha   90.00
_cell.angle_beta   90.00
_cell.angle_gamma   90.00
#
_symmetry.space_group_name_H-M   'P 1'
#
loop_
_entity.id
_entity.type
_entity.pdbx_description
1 polymer ?
#
loop_
_entity_poly.entity_id
_entity_poly.type
_entity_poly.pdbx_seq_one_letter_code
_entity_poly.pdbx_strand_id
1 'polypeptide(L)'
;MNRAARRAFDEAAGALTAMFEKSGPFPGQEVTPPLLADAVRQCLEVVQRVDDTDDELPPEEVDELGTHALECLSDLGLWAYQLKLDRERAVVEDLALDMAQWITSHEGRITVLEPVVNALARQANGMRDPAELAALFERARNVIAGAAPDFAGATDADILQPWLTLHFNCAIIATRTQQADLMNSAYDLLETHLPQHCAAFYEEGLRESKKTAYGEHVRRIMQERLAAWTTRH
;
A
#
# COMPACT_ATOMS: atom_id res chain seq x y z
N MET A 1 4.17 -16.46 -3.17
CA MET A 1 5.02 -15.42 -2.55
C MET A 1 6.49 -15.85 -2.62
N ASN A 2 7.45 -14.93 -2.80
CA ASN A 2 8.85 -15.32 -3.06
C ASN A 2 9.59 -15.76 -1.78
N ARG A 3 10.33 -16.88 -1.83
CA ARG A 3 11.21 -17.35 -0.74
C ARG A 3 12.20 -16.29 -0.25
N ALA A 4 12.63 -15.39 -1.14
CA ALA A 4 13.50 -14.27 -0.76
C ALA A 4 12.81 -13.28 0.19
N ALA A 5 11.53 -12.98 -0.02
CA ALA A 5 10.74 -12.09 0.83
C ALA A 5 10.55 -12.71 2.23
N ARG A 6 10.22 -14.01 2.30
CA ARG A 6 10.12 -14.74 3.57
C ARG A 6 11.43 -14.72 4.36
N ARG A 7 12.56 -14.99 3.71
CA ARG A 7 13.87 -14.92 4.37
C ARG A 7 14.19 -13.52 4.88
N ALA A 8 13.94 -12.49 4.07
CA ALA A 8 14.16 -11.11 4.48
C ALA A 8 13.30 -10.75 5.70
N PHE A 9 12.03 -11.19 5.70
CA PHE A 9 11.13 -11.04 6.83
C PHE A 9 11.65 -11.74 8.10
N ASP A 10 12.10 -13.00 7.99
CA ASP A 10 12.63 -13.73 9.15
C ASP A 10 13.86 -13.04 9.75
N GLU A 11 14.75 -12.51 8.92
CA GLU A 11 15.91 -11.71 9.35
C GLU A 11 15.45 -10.41 10.06
N ALA A 12 14.47 -9.70 9.50
CA ALA A 12 13.93 -8.47 10.08
C ALA A 12 13.19 -8.72 11.40
N ALA A 13 12.35 -9.76 11.46
CA ALA A 13 11.62 -10.17 12.66
C ALA A 13 12.57 -10.61 13.79
N GLY A 14 13.67 -11.30 13.45
CA GLY A 14 14.72 -11.65 14.41
C GLY A 14 15.41 -10.41 14.99
N ALA A 15 15.75 -9.42 14.15
CA ALA A 15 16.34 -8.17 14.60
C ALA A 15 15.38 -7.36 15.49
N LEU A 16 14.09 -7.30 15.11
CA LEU A 16 13.03 -6.64 15.87
C LEU A 16 12.85 -7.28 17.25
N THR A 17 12.80 -8.60 17.30
CA THR A 17 12.69 -9.38 18.55
C THR A 17 13.89 -9.13 19.46
N ALA A 18 15.11 -9.22 18.92
CA ALA A 18 16.32 -8.99 19.70
C ALA A 18 16.40 -7.55 20.25
N MET A 19 15.95 -6.55 19.46
CA MET A 19 15.89 -5.17 19.92
C MET A 19 14.81 -4.98 20.99
N PHE A 20 13.63 -5.56 20.81
CA PHE A 20 12.55 -5.53 21.79
C PHE A 20 13.04 -6.09 23.14
N GLU A 21 13.61 -7.29 23.17
CA GLU A 21 14.13 -7.89 24.41
C GLU A 21 15.22 -7.04 25.09
N LYS A 22 16.05 -6.35 24.29
CA LYS A 22 17.09 -5.45 24.79
C LYS A 22 16.54 -4.12 25.31
N SER A 23 15.51 -3.58 24.66
CA SER A 23 14.96 -2.25 24.93
C SER A 23 14.15 -2.19 26.22
N GLY A 24 13.73 -3.33 26.75
CA GLY A 24 13.35 -3.41 28.16
C GLY A 24 12.47 -4.61 28.47
N PRO A 25 11.98 -4.65 29.72
CA PRO A 25 10.67 -5.19 29.96
C PRO A 25 9.60 -4.19 29.45
N PHE A 26 8.62 -4.69 28.70
CA PHE A 26 7.42 -3.95 28.31
C PHE A 26 6.22 -4.51 29.09
N PRO A 27 6.07 -4.18 30.39
CA PRO A 27 5.06 -4.79 31.24
C PRO A 27 3.65 -4.42 30.75
N GLY A 28 2.77 -5.43 30.64
CA GLY A 28 1.39 -5.26 30.23
C GLY A 28 1.16 -5.16 28.71
N GLN A 29 2.20 -5.33 27.89
CA GLN A 29 2.03 -5.48 26.45
C GLN A 29 1.66 -6.93 26.11
N GLU A 30 0.43 -7.12 25.62
CA GLU A 30 -0.08 -8.42 25.16
C GLU A 30 0.32 -8.72 23.72
N VAL A 31 0.46 -7.68 22.89
CA VAL A 31 0.86 -7.78 21.49
C VAL A 31 2.34 -7.43 21.35
N THR A 32 3.18 -8.44 21.13
CA THR A 32 4.64 -8.30 21.13
C THR A 32 5.24 -8.74 19.79
N PRO A 33 6.43 -8.21 19.41
CA PRO A 33 7.08 -8.60 18.15
C PRO A 33 7.26 -10.11 17.94
N PRO A 34 7.63 -10.93 18.96
CA PRO A 34 7.70 -12.38 18.78
C PRO A 34 6.36 -13.02 18.40
N LEU A 35 5.27 -12.65 19.09
CA LEU A 35 3.94 -13.20 18.85
C LEU A 35 3.43 -12.83 17.45
N LEU A 36 3.60 -11.56 17.08
CA LEU A 36 3.22 -11.07 15.75
C LEU A 36 4.04 -11.75 14.64
N ALA A 37 5.35 -11.92 14.84
CA ALA A 37 6.21 -12.58 13.87
C ALA A 37 5.81 -14.05 13.66
N ASP A 38 5.45 -14.76 14.74
CA ASP A 38 4.96 -16.14 14.65
C ASP A 38 3.61 -16.22 13.93
N ALA A 39 2.68 -15.29 14.19
CA ALA A 39 1.41 -15.21 13.48
C ALA A 39 1.63 -14.98 11.97
N VAL A 40 2.47 -14.02 11.60
CA VAL A 40 2.81 -13.79 10.18
C VAL A 40 3.42 -15.05 9.57
N ARG A 41 4.39 -15.71 10.22
CA ARG A 41 4.98 -16.96 9.70
C ARG A 41 3.94 -18.03 9.41
N GLN A 42 2.98 -18.23 10.31
CA GLN A 42 1.88 -19.18 10.11
C GLN A 42 1.05 -18.79 8.87
N CYS A 43 0.75 -17.50 8.69
CA CYS A 43 0.06 -17.04 7.49
C CYS A 43 0.89 -17.31 6.22
N LEU A 44 2.19 -17.02 6.22
CA LEU A 44 3.07 -17.27 5.07
C LEU A 44 3.17 -18.76 4.73
N GLU A 45 3.04 -19.65 5.71
CA GLU A 45 3.02 -21.10 5.49
C GLU A 45 1.75 -21.55 4.77
N VAL A 46 0.59 -20.99 5.16
CA VAL A 46 -0.67 -21.25 4.46
C VAL A 46 -0.60 -20.72 3.02
N VAL A 47 -0.15 -19.47 2.83
CA VAL A 47 0.02 -18.87 1.50
C VAL A 47 0.94 -19.72 0.62
N GLN A 48 2.09 -20.14 1.15
CA GLN A 48 3.04 -20.96 0.38
C GLN A 48 2.43 -22.31 -0.02
N ARG A 49 1.68 -22.94 0.89
CA ARG A 49 1.01 -24.21 0.60
C ARG A 49 0.02 -24.05 -0.55
N VAL A 50 -0.81 -23.00 -0.50
CA VAL A 50 -1.81 -22.69 -1.53
C VAL A 50 -1.14 -22.47 -2.88
N ASP A 51 -0.08 -21.65 -2.92
CA ASP A 51 0.68 -21.38 -4.14
C ASP A 51 1.40 -22.64 -4.69
N ASP A 52 1.83 -23.56 -3.83
CA ASP A 52 2.53 -24.79 -4.23
C ASP A 52 1.59 -25.88 -4.75
N THR A 53 0.36 -25.95 -4.21
CA THR A 53 -0.63 -26.95 -4.60
C THR A 53 -1.57 -26.48 -5.70
N ASP A 54 -1.54 -25.19 -6.06
CA ASP A 54 -2.53 -24.54 -6.95
C ASP A 54 -3.96 -24.77 -6.44
N ASP A 55 -4.10 -24.86 -5.11
CA ASP A 55 -5.40 -25.02 -4.45
C ASP A 55 -6.13 -23.67 -4.45
N GLU A 56 -7.43 -23.69 -4.70
CA GLU A 56 -8.28 -22.51 -4.50
C GLU A 56 -8.80 -22.50 -3.07
N LEU A 57 -8.45 -21.46 -2.30
CA LEU A 57 -9.09 -21.20 -1.02
C LEU A 57 -10.47 -20.54 -1.25
N PRO A 58 -11.46 -20.84 -0.40
CA PRO A 58 -12.68 -20.05 -0.36
C PRO A 58 -12.36 -18.55 -0.13
N PRO A 59 -13.08 -17.61 -0.77
CA PRO A 59 -12.84 -16.18 -0.60
C PRO A 59 -12.84 -15.71 0.86
N GLU A 60 -13.70 -16.30 1.70
CA GLU A 60 -13.75 -16.00 3.13
C GLU A 60 -12.45 -16.37 3.87
N GLU A 61 -11.82 -17.50 3.50
CA GLU A 61 -10.53 -17.91 4.08
C GLU A 61 -9.38 -17.02 3.59
N VAL A 62 -9.44 -16.55 2.33
CA VAL A 62 -8.48 -15.56 1.80
C VAL A 62 -8.61 -14.24 2.56
N ASP A 63 -9.84 -13.77 2.78
CA ASP A 63 -10.15 -12.55 3.51
C ASP A 63 -9.64 -12.63 4.96
N GLU A 64 -9.93 -13.73 5.68
CA GLU A 64 -9.50 -13.94 7.07
C GLU A 64 -7.97 -14.01 7.18
N LEU A 65 -7.34 -14.83 6.33
CA LEU A 65 -5.88 -14.99 6.31
C LEU A 65 -5.19 -13.66 5.98
N GLY A 66 -5.68 -12.97 4.95
CA GLY A 66 -5.16 -11.71 4.47
C GLY A 66 -5.30 -10.59 5.48
N THR A 67 -6.49 -10.45 6.08
CA THR A 67 -6.76 -9.46 7.14
C THR A 67 -5.81 -9.69 8.32
N HIS A 68 -5.77 -10.92 8.84
CA HIS A 68 -4.93 -11.24 10.00
C HIS A 68 -3.44 -10.97 9.74
N ALA A 69 -2.94 -11.36 8.55
CA ALA A 69 -1.56 -11.09 8.18
C ALA A 69 -1.26 -9.60 8.08
N LEU A 70 -2.14 -8.81 7.45
CA LEU A 70 -1.94 -7.37 7.29
C LEU A 70 -2.04 -6.61 8.62
N GLU A 71 -2.92 -7.00 9.54
CA GLU A 71 -2.97 -6.46 10.90
C GLU A 71 -1.65 -6.71 11.64
N CYS A 72 -1.17 -7.97 11.61
CA CYS A 72 0.09 -8.32 12.27
C CYS A 72 1.29 -7.56 11.68
N LEU A 73 1.33 -7.38 10.36
CA LEU A 73 2.36 -6.60 9.68
C LEU A 73 2.28 -5.11 10.00
N SER A 74 1.07 -4.56 10.19
CA SER A 74 0.88 -3.18 10.63
C SER A 74 1.47 -2.97 12.03
N ASP A 75 1.14 -3.86 12.97
CA ASP A 75 1.66 -3.80 14.35
C ASP A 75 3.18 -4.02 14.41
N LEU A 76 3.73 -4.95 13.61
CA LEU A 76 5.17 -5.12 13.48
C LEU A 76 5.85 -3.87 12.92
N GLY A 77 5.23 -3.21 11.94
CA GLY A 77 5.72 -1.95 11.38
C GLY A 77 5.75 -0.83 12.43
N LEU A 78 4.72 -0.76 13.28
CA LEU A 78 4.66 0.17 14.40
C LEU A 78 5.76 -0.11 15.43
N TRP A 79 5.97 -1.37 15.80
CA TRP A 79 7.07 -1.76 16.68
C TRP A 79 8.44 -1.40 16.09
N ALA A 80 8.65 -1.67 14.81
CA ALA A 80 9.89 -1.33 14.12
C ALA A 80 10.14 0.19 14.13
N TYR A 81 9.10 0.99 13.92
CA TYR A 81 9.18 2.45 14.07
C TYR A 81 9.56 2.87 15.50
N GLN A 82 8.87 2.34 16.52
CA GLN A 82 9.13 2.68 17.93
C GLN A 82 10.56 2.31 18.36
N LEU A 83 11.07 1.18 17.86
CA LEU A 83 12.42 0.69 18.11
C LEU A 83 13.48 1.30 17.18
N LYS A 84 13.08 2.21 16.28
CA LYS A 84 13.96 2.92 15.32
C LYS A 84 14.72 1.98 14.37
N LEU A 85 14.03 0.95 13.93
CA LEU A 85 14.52 -0.07 13.00
C LEU A 85 13.94 0.18 11.61
N ASP A 86 14.37 1.28 10.97
CA ASP A 86 13.80 1.75 9.69
C ASP A 86 14.00 0.74 8.55
N ARG A 87 15.11 0.00 8.56
CA ARG A 87 15.38 -1.03 7.55
C ARG A 87 14.43 -2.21 7.71
N GLU A 88 14.23 -2.67 8.93
CA GLU A 88 13.35 -3.79 9.25
C GLU A 88 11.89 -3.41 9.00
N ARG A 89 11.50 -2.17 9.34
CA ARG A 89 10.20 -1.61 8.98
C ARG A 89 9.95 -1.67 7.48
N ALA A 90 10.93 -1.27 6.67
CA ALA A 90 10.81 -1.33 5.21
C ALA A 90 10.56 -2.76 4.71
N VAL A 91 11.22 -3.77 5.29
CA VAL A 91 11.01 -5.18 4.95
C VAL A 91 9.60 -5.65 5.32
N VAL A 92 9.10 -5.27 6.50
CA VAL A 92 7.73 -5.59 6.95
C VAL A 92 6.68 -4.97 6.01
N GLU A 93 6.86 -3.70 5.64
CA GLU A 93 5.99 -3.01 4.68
C GLU A 93 6.05 -3.63 3.29
N ASP A 94 7.25 -3.99 2.80
CA ASP A 94 7.39 -4.69 1.50
C ASP A 94 6.62 -6.01 1.50
N LEU A 95 6.67 -6.77 2.60
CA LEU A 95 5.89 -8.00 2.75
C LEU A 95 4.37 -7.73 2.79
N ALA A 96 3.93 -6.63 3.41
CA ALA A 96 2.52 -6.26 3.42
C ALA A 96 1.99 -5.96 2.01
N LEU A 97 2.79 -5.31 1.17
CA LEU A 97 2.43 -5.08 -0.22
C LEU A 97 2.40 -6.38 -1.03
N ASP A 98 3.34 -7.30 -0.80
CA ASP A 98 3.34 -8.63 -1.42
C ASP A 98 2.11 -9.46 -0.98
N MET A 99 1.72 -9.37 0.30
CA MET A 99 0.50 -10.00 0.82
C MET A 99 -0.76 -9.41 0.17
N ALA A 100 -0.86 -8.08 0.06
CA ALA A 100 -1.97 -7.43 -0.62
C ALA A 100 -2.11 -7.89 -2.08
N GLN A 101 -1.01 -8.10 -2.78
CA GLN A 101 -1.04 -8.67 -4.13
C GLN A 101 -1.53 -10.11 -4.14
N TRP A 102 -1.06 -10.93 -3.19
CA TRP A 102 -1.51 -12.31 -3.07
C TRP A 102 -3.03 -12.38 -2.84
N ILE A 103 -3.57 -11.56 -1.93
CA ILE A 103 -5.01 -11.42 -1.66
C ILE A 103 -5.76 -11.09 -2.97
N THR A 104 -5.32 -10.05 -3.69
CA THR A 104 -5.99 -9.66 -4.95
C THR A 104 -5.91 -10.72 -6.05
N SER A 105 -4.86 -11.54 -6.06
CA SER A 105 -4.69 -12.62 -7.05
C SER A 105 -5.61 -13.81 -6.77
N HIS A 106 -6.10 -13.92 -5.54
CA HIS A 106 -7.05 -14.96 -5.10
C HIS A 106 -8.44 -14.37 -4.85
N GLU A 107 -8.76 -13.26 -5.51
CA GLU A 107 -10.08 -12.59 -5.45
C GLU A 107 -10.54 -12.18 -4.04
N GLY A 108 -9.61 -12.06 -3.09
CA GLY A 108 -9.89 -11.61 -1.74
C GLY A 108 -9.99 -10.08 -1.62
N ARG A 109 -10.51 -9.63 -0.47
CA ARG A 109 -10.71 -8.23 -0.12
C ARG A 109 -9.61 -7.71 0.78
N ILE A 110 -9.25 -6.44 0.61
CA ILE A 110 -8.25 -5.77 1.43
C ILE A 110 -8.97 -4.82 2.39
N THR A 111 -8.95 -5.16 3.67
CA THR A 111 -9.58 -4.40 4.76
C THR A 111 -8.58 -3.57 5.57
N VAL A 112 -7.26 -3.82 5.40
CA VAL A 112 -6.18 -3.15 6.14
C VAL A 112 -5.21 -2.52 5.15
N LEU A 113 -5.24 -1.18 5.05
CA LEU A 113 -4.51 -0.44 4.01
C LEU A 113 -3.19 0.18 4.46
N GLU A 114 -3.06 0.56 5.74
CA GLU A 114 -1.93 1.36 6.22
C GLU A 114 -0.54 0.80 5.84
N PRO A 115 -0.20 -0.47 6.13
CA PRO A 115 1.14 -0.98 5.82
C PRO A 115 1.39 -1.08 4.31
N VAL A 116 0.34 -1.32 3.51
CA VAL A 116 0.40 -1.39 2.05
C VAL A 116 0.65 -0.01 1.44
N VAL A 117 -0.06 1.01 1.93
CA VAL A 117 0.09 2.40 1.49
C VAL A 117 1.48 2.94 1.84
N ASN A 118 1.98 2.62 3.04
CA ASN A 118 3.32 3.00 3.47
C ASN A 118 4.39 2.39 2.55
N ALA A 119 4.25 1.11 2.19
CA ALA A 119 5.13 0.44 1.25
C ALA A 119 5.12 1.10 -0.14
N LEU A 120 3.93 1.39 -0.69
CA LEU A 120 3.78 2.06 -1.98
C LEU A 120 4.46 3.43 -1.99
N ALA A 121 4.24 4.26 -0.95
CA ALA A 121 4.89 5.56 -0.83
C ALA A 121 6.42 5.44 -0.78
N ARG A 122 6.95 4.53 0.05
CA ARG A 122 8.39 4.31 0.18
C ARG A 122 9.01 3.84 -1.12
N GLN A 123 8.42 2.83 -1.77
CA GLN A 123 8.90 2.32 -3.06
C GLN A 123 8.87 3.41 -4.13
N ALA A 124 7.77 4.15 -4.23
CA ALA A 124 7.66 5.25 -5.18
C ALA A 124 8.75 6.31 -4.95
N ASN A 125 9.03 6.69 -3.70
CA ASN A 125 10.06 7.69 -3.39
C ASN A 125 11.47 7.25 -3.78
N GLY A 126 11.75 5.95 -3.78
CA GLY A 126 13.03 5.37 -4.21
C GLY A 126 13.19 5.26 -5.73
N MET A 127 12.08 5.18 -6.48
CA MET A 127 12.10 4.90 -7.93
C MET A 127 12.28 6.17 -8.78
N ARG A 128 12.98 6.02 -9.90
CA ARG A 128 13.12 7.08 -10.93
C ARG A 128 12.79 6.60 -12.33
N ASP A 129 12.93 5.30 -12.58
CA ASP A 129 12.62 4.72 -13.88
C ASP A 129 11.10 4.75 -14.12
N PRO A 130 10.62 5.37 -15.21
CA PRO A 130 9.21 5.33 -15.59
C PRO A 130 8.64 3.92 -15.71
N ALA A 131 9.44 2.91 -16.11
CA ALA A 131 8.97 1.53 -16.21
C ALA A 131 8.71 0.89 -14.84
N GLU A 132 9.59 1.13 -13.86
CA GLU A 132 9.40 0.69 -12.47
C GLU A 132 8.19 1.39 -11.83
N LEU A 133 8.02 2.69 -12.08
CA LEU A 133 6.86 3.45 -11.61
C LEU A 133 5.55 2.96 -12.24
N ALA A 134 5.57 2.58 -13.52
CA ALA A 134 4.41 1.99 -14.19
C ALA A 134 4.05 0.63 -13.58
N ALA A 135 5.03 -0.22 -13.27
CA ALA A 135 4.78 -1.46 -12.56
C ALA A 135 4.19 -1.20 -11.16
N LEU A 136 4.75 -0.25 -10.40
CA LEU A 136 4.23 0.12 -9.08
C LEU A 136 2.81 0.69 -9.15
N PHE A 137 2.49 1.45 -10.20
CA PHE A 137 1.15 1.95 -10.47
C PHE A 137 0.14 0.82 -10.63
N GLU A 138 0.46 -0.22 -11.41
CA GLU A 138 -0.44 -1.38 -11.56
C GLU A 138 -0.64 -2.12 -10.23
N ARG A 139 0.39 -2.22 -9.38
CA ARG A 139 0.23 -2.76 -8.01
C ARG A 139 -0.76 -1.92 -7.22
N ALA A 140 -0.61 -0.59 -7.23
CA ALA A 140 -1.50 0.32 -6.51
C ALA A 140 -2.95 0.23 -7.02
N ARG A 141 -3.16 0.07 -8.33
CA ARG A 141 -4.50 -0.12 -8.92
C ARG A 141 -5.16 -1.41 -8.43
N ASN A 142 -4.42 -2.51 -8.39
CA ASN A 142 -4.95 -3.78 -7.89
C ASN A 142 -5.34 -3.68 -6.40
N VAL A 143 -4.51 -3.00 -5.60
CA VAL A 143 -4.85 -2.72 -4.19
C VAL A 143 -6.12 -1.88 -4.08
N ILE A 144 -6.27 -0.82 -4.89
CA ILE A 144 -7.49 -0.02 -4.92
C ILE A 144 -8.71 -0.88 -5.25
N ALA A 145 -8.60 -1.75 -6.26
CA ALA A 145 -9.69 -2.63 -6.66
C ALA A 145 -10.09 -3.61 -5.54
N GLY A 146 -9.12 -4.22 -4.87
CA GLY A 146 -9.36 -5.15 -3.74
C GLY A 146 -9.89 -4.48 -2.48
N ALA A 147 -9.61 -3.19 -2.26
CA ALA A 147 -10.08 -2.43 -1.11
C ALA A 147 -11.38 -1.65 -1.37
N ALA A 148 -11.73 -1.35 -2.62
CA ALA A 148 -12.93 -0.58 -2.96
C ALA A 148 -14.23 -1.10 -2.30
N PRO A 149 -14.49 -2.43 -2.21
CA PRO A 149 -15.71 -2.94 -1.58
C PRO A 149 -15.92 -2.48 -0.14
N ASP A 150 -14.85 -2.34 0.64
CA ASP A 150 -14.92 -2.02 2.07
C ASP A 150 -14.76 -0.50 2.33
N PHE A 151 -14.11 0.24 1.44
CA PHE A 151 -13.78 1.65 1.67
C PHE A 151 -14.59 2.66 0.86
N ALA A 152 -15.12 2.32 -0.32
CA ALA A 152 -15.76 3.30 -1.21
C ALA A 152 -17.04 3.94 -0.63
N GLY A 153 -17.70 3.28 0.32
CA GLY A 153 -18.88 3.78 1.04
C GLY A 153 -18.63 4.17 2.50
N ALA A 154 -17.40 4.06 2.99
CA ALA A 154 -17.08 4.40 4.38
C ALA A 154 -17.21 5.91 4.61
N THR A 155 -17.59 6.30 5.83
CA THR A 155 -17.76 7.71 6.23
C THR A 155 -16.89 8.12 7.42
N ASP A 156 -16.27 7.14 8.09
CA ASP A 156 -15.37 7.38 9.21
C ASP A 156 -14.02 7.90 8.68
N ALA A 157 -13.61 9.08 9.16
CA ALA A 157 -12.40 9.75 8.70
C ALA A 157 -11.13 8.94 9.00
N ASP A 158 -11.06 8.25 10.14
CA ASP A 158 -9.86 7.51 10.54
C ASP A 158 -9.69 6.26 9.66
N ILE A 159 -10.80 5.62 9.28
CA ILE A 159 -10.83 4.49 8.34
C ILE A 159 -10.49 4.96 6.92
N LEU A 160 -10.97 6.16 6.52
CA LEU A 160 -10.78 6.69 5.17
C LEU A 160 -9.37 7.26 4.93
N GLN A 161 -8.61 7.61 5.96
CA GLN A 161 -7.33 8.30 5.77
C GLN A 161 -6.31 7.45 4.97
N PRO A 162 -6.12 6.14 5.22
CA PRO A 162 -5.32 5.28 4.35
C PRO A 162 -5.87 5.17 2.93
N TRP A 163 -7.20 5.12 2.75
CA TRP A 163 -7.86 5.07 1.43
C TRP A 163 -7.61 6.33 0.59
N LEU A 164 -7.71 7.51 1.22
CA LEU A 164 -7.37 8.80 0.63
C LEU A 164 -5.90 8.83 0.19
N THR A 165 -5.01 8.40 1.10
CA THR A 165 -3.56 8.37 0.87
C THR A 165 -3.20 7.41 -0.26
N LEU A 166 -3.86 6.25 -0.35
CA LEU A 166 -3.67 5.28 -1.44
C LEU A 166 -3.95 5.91 -2.81
N HIS A 167 -5.08 6.60 -2.95
CA HIS A 167 -5.46 7.24 -4.22
C HIS A 167 -4.51 8.37 -4.62
N PHE A 168 -4.11 9.20 -3.66
CA PHE A 168 -3.13 10.25 -3.92
C PHE A 168 -1.78 9.67 -4.32
N ASN A 169 -1.29 8.65 -3.61
CA ASN A 169 -0.06 7.96 -3.98
C ASN A 169 -0.16 7.36 -5.38
N CYS A 170 -1.27 6.69 -5.71
CA CYS A 170 -1.53 6.12 -7.04
C CYS A 170 -1.47 7.19 -8.14
N ALA A 171 -2.17 8.32 -7.95
CA ALA A 171 -2.16 9.43 -8.90
C ALA A 171 -0.80 10.12 -9.03
N ILE A 172 -0.05 10.26 -7.93
CA ILE A 172 1.32 10.80 -7.93
C ILE A 172 2.29 9.87 -8.66
N ILE A 173 2.22 8.56 -8.39
CA ILE A 173 3.04 7.55 -9.07
C ILE A 173 2.78 7.61 -10.58
N ALA A 174 1.50 7.59 -11.00
CA ALA A 174 1.13 7.70 -12.41
C ALA A 174 1.64 8.99 -13.05
N THR A 175 1.50 10.13 -12.36
CA THR A 175 2.02 11.43 -12.83
C THR A 175 3.53 11.40 -13.06
N ARG A 176 4.29 10.75 -12.18
CA ARG A 176 5.74 10.64 -12.28
C ARG A 176 6.21 9.75 -13.43
N THR A 177 5.36 8.87 -13.97
CA THR A 177 5.65 8.14 -15.21
C THR A 177 5.66 9.06 -16.43
N GLN A 178 4.93 10.19 -16.39
CA GLN A 178 4.63 11.08 -17.51
C GLN A 178 3.96 10.39 -18.72
N GLN A 179 3.36 9.21 -18.51
CA GLN A 179 2.61 8.49 -19.53
C GLN A 179 1.14 8.87 -19.45
N ALA A 180 0.63 9.47 -20.54
CA ALA A 180 -0.72 10.02 -20.61
C ALA A 180 -1.81 9.03 -20.18
N ASP A 181 -1.69 7.78 -20.65
CA ASP A 181 -2.70 6.74 -20.44
C ASP A 181 -2.76 6.33 -18.97
N LEU A 182 -1.60 6.15 -18.31
CA LEU A 182 -1.51 5.83 -16.89
C LEU A 182 -2.03 6.98 -16.03
N MET A 183 -1.65 8.22 -16.37
CA MET A 183 -2.15 9.41 -15.69
C MET A 183 -3.67 9.51 -15.75
N ASN A 184 -4.25 9.38 -16.95
CA ASN A 184 -5.70 9.43 -17.11
C ASN A 184 -6.40 8.31 -16.34
N SER A 185 -5.87 7.09 -16.40
CA SER A 185 -6.43 5.97 -15.63
C SER A 185 -6.39 6.22 -14.12
N ALA A 186 -5.32 6.80 -13.59
CA ALA A 186 -5.21 7.13 -12.17
C ALA A 186 -6.18 8.24 -11.75
N TYR A 187 -6.33 9.25 -12.61
CA TYR A 187 -7.24 10.36 -12.40
C TYR A 187 -8.70 9.93 -12.47
N ASP A 188 -9.07 9.02 -13.38
CA ASP A 188 -10.41 8.45 -13.44
C ASP A 188 -10.75 7.67 -12.16
N LEU A 189 -9.78 6.93 -11.59
CA LEU A 189 -9.94 6.26 -10.28
C LEU A 189 -10.14 7.27 -9.15
N LEU A 190 -9.31 8.32 -9.09
CA LEU A 190 -9.41 9.38 -8.10
C LEU A 190 -10.78 10.08 -8.18
N GLU A 191 -11.23 10.40 -9.38
CA GLU A 191 -12.52 11.05 -9.65
C GLU A 191 -13.72 10.19 -9.27
N THR A 192 -13.60 8.88 -9.48
CA THR A 192 -14.66 7.92 -9.16
C THR A 192 -14.81 7.75 -7.65
N HIS A 193 -13.71 7.59 -6.92
CA HIS A 193 -13.76 7.25 -5.49
C HIS A 193 -13.67 8.46 -4.56
N LEU A 194 -13.06 9.56 -5.00
CA LEU A 194 -12.75 10.73 -4.17
C LEU A 194 -13.10 12.06 -4.87
N PRO A 195 -14.34 12.22 -5.38
CA PRO A 195 -14.74 13.40 -6.15
C PRO A 195 -14.53 14.72 -5.38
N GLN A 196 -14.77 14.71 -4.06
CA GLN A 196 -14.63 15.89 -3.19
C GLN A 196 -13.19 16.41 -3.07
N HIS A 197 -12.20 15.56 -3.36
CA HIS A 197 -10.77 15.90 -3.24
C HIS A 197 -10.13 16.28 -4.58
N CYS A 198 -10.84 16.12 -5.70
CA CYS A 198 -10.28 16.27 -7.04
C CYS A 198 -9.82 17.70 -7.35
N ALA A 199 -10.63 18.71 -7.02
CA ALA A 199 -10.28 20.11 -7.28
C ALA A 199 -8.96 20.51 -6.59
N ALA A 200 -8.85 20.26 -5.28
CA ALA A 200 -7.64 20.54 -4.51
C ALA A 200 -6.43 19.74 -5.01
N PHE A 201 -6.62 18.47 -5.37
CA PHE A 201 -5.55 17.65 -5.93
C PHE A 201 -5.00 18.21 -7.24
N TYR A 202 -5.86 18.62 -8.18
CA TYR A 202 -5.41 19.16 -9.47
C TYR A 202 -4.81 20.55 -9.37
N GLU A 203 -5.30 21.41 -8.47
CA GLU A 203 -4.69 22.71 -8.17
C GLU A 203 -3.24 22.54 -7.69
N GLU A 204 -3.05 21.61 -6.74
CA GLU A 204 -1.74 21.25 -6.22
C GLU A 204 -0.84 20.64 -7.31
N GLY A 205 -1.36 19.67 -8.05
CA GLY A 205 -0.66 19.03 -9.16
C GLY A 205 -0.20 20.05 -10.20
N LEU A 206 -1.04 21.02 -10.55
CA LEU A 206 -0.69 22.07 -11.51
C LEU A 206 0.45 22.95 -10.99
N ARG A 207 0.47 23.27 -9.70
CA ARG A 207 1.59 23.99 -9.07
C ARG A 207 2.88 23.18 -9.13
N GLU A 208 2.81 21.89 -8.83
CA GLU A 208 3.95 20.97 -8.83
C GLU A 208 4.49 20.68 -10.24
N SER A 209 3.62 20.62 -11.25
CA SER A 209 3.97 20.40 -12.66
C SER A 209 4.83 21.51 -13.28
N LYS A 210 4.95 22.67 -12.61
CA LYS A 210 5.85 23.77 -13.03
C LYS A 210 7.32 23.48 -12.76
N LYS A 211 7.63 22.44 -11.98
CA LYS A 211 9.01 22.00 -11.74
C LYS A 211 9.61 21.44 -13.03
N THR A 212 10.91 21.62 -13.22
CA THR A 212 11.65 21.18 -14.43
C THR A 212 11.62 19.67 -14.67
N ALA A 213 11.19 18.89 -13.67
CA ALA A 213 11.07 17.43 -13.77
C ALA A 213 9.90 16.97 -14.67
N TYR A 214 8.91 17.82 -14.96
CA TYR A 214 7.71 17.44 -15.70
C TYR A 214 7.65 18.10 -17.09
N GLY A 215 7.28 17.30 -18.09
CA GLY A 215 7.04 17.77 -19.45
C GLY A 215 5.75 18.58 -19.55
N GLU A 216 5.66 19.42 -20.58
CA GLU A 216 4.50 20.29 -20.82
C GLU A 216 3.17 19.52 -20.91
N HIS A 217 3.22 18.29 -21.42
CA HIS A 217 2.04 17.46 -21.53
C HIS A 217 1.38 17.18 -20.16
N VAL A 218 2.17 16.97 -19.11
CA VAL A 218 1.65 16.72 -17.75
C VAL A 218 0.83 17.92 -17.27
N ARG A 219 1.39 19.13 -17.45
CA ARG A 219 0.72 20.40 -17.15
C ARG A 219 -0.59 20.53 -17.91
N ARG A 220 -0.59 20.18 -19.20
CA ARG A 220 -1.79 20.24 -20.05
C ARG A 220 -2.89 19.32 -19.53
N ILE A 221 -2.60 18.05 -19.23
CA ILE A 221 -3.59 17.11 -18.70
C ILE A 221 -4.19 17.64 -17.40
N MET A 222 -3.34 18.08 -16.45
CA MET A 222 -3.82 18.60 -15.16
C MET A 222 -4.69 19.85 -15.33
N GLN A 223 -4.37 20.73 -16.27
CA GLN A 223 -5.21 21.89 -16.59
C GLN A 223 -6.58 21.49 -17.16
N GLU A 224 -6.60 20.53 -18.10
CA GLU A 224 -7.83 20.00 -18.69
C GLU A 224 -8.72 19.35 -17.61
N ARG A 225 -8.13 18.54 -16.72
CA ARG A 225 -8.84 17.90 -15.60
C ARG A 225 -9.36 18.91 -14.58
N LEU A 226 -8.55 19.89 -14.18
CA LEU A 226 -8.98 20.94 -13.26
C LEU A 226 -10.15 21.74 -13.84
N ALA A 227 -10.08 22.14 -15.12
CA ALA A 227 -11.15 22.88 -15.78
C ALA A 227 -12.48 22.10 -15.82
N ALA A 228 -12.43 20.77 -16.01
CA ALA A 228 -13.61 19.92 -15.97
C ALA A 228 -14.26 19.92 -14.57
N TRP A 229 -13.48 19.95 -13.50
CA TRP A 229 -13.97 19.96 -12.12
C TRP A 229 -14.44 21.33 -11.62
N THR A 230 -13.84 22.42 -12.09
CA THR A 230 -14.31 23.78 -11.78
C THR A 230 -15.56 24.18 -12.54
N THR A 231 -15.91 23.47 -13.62
CA THR A 231 -17.16 23.70 -14.39
C THR A 231 -18.32 22.83 -13.89
N ARG A 232 -18.02 21.74 -13.15
CA ARG A 232 -19.01 20.79 -12.61
C ARG A 232 -19.60 21.22 -11.25
N HIS A 233 -19.05 22.27 -10.63
CA HIS A 233 -19.48 22.85 -9.35
C HIS A 233 -19.64 24.35 -9.48
#